data_AF-A0A2M7X586-F1
#
_entry.id   AF-A0A2M7X586-F1
#
_cell.length_a   1.000
_cell.length_b   1.000
_cell.length_c   1.000
_cell.angle_alpha   90.00
_cell.angle_beta   90.00
_cell.angle_gamma   90.00
#
_symmetry.space_group_name_H-M   'P 1'
#
loop_
_entity.id
_entity.type
_entity.pdbx_description
1 polymer ?
#
loop_
_entity_poly.entity_id
_entity_poly.type
_entity_poly.pdbx_seq_one_letter_code
_entity_poly.pdbx_strand_id
1 'polypeptide(L)'
;MKNTPIKYVCFFGFAEAKETDADYIATFESAKLLAEAGYTIVNGGGPGIMEAATKGAHAGGGKAIGVTLYPDGTDDLVNFEGRSPGNNFDEEVKEGSYLARTLKLIDLGDIFVVMNGGTGTVSEFGMAWGLARLEYGHHEDLILYGQGWHQIMEAFATNMSIREEAFDVYHIVDTPEDVLERVKHIDGLRRNERQ
;
A
#
# COMPACT_ATOMS: atom_id res chain seq x y z
N MET A 1 10.23 -8.73 12.89
CA MET A 1 9.99 -9.02 11.48
C MET A 1 9.10 -10.24 11.44
N LYS A 2 8.06 -10.24 10.62
CA LYS A 2 7.62 -11.53 10.06
C LYS A 2 8.85 -12.06 9.33
N ASN A 3 9.61 -12.98 9.92
CA ASN A 3 10.81 -13.50 9.26
C ASN A 3 10.46 -14.15 7.92
N THR A 4 9.18 -14.38 7.62
CA THR A 4 8.52 -14.21 6.31
C THR A 4 9.32 -13.80 5.04
N PRO A 5 9.51 -14.58 3.96
CA PRO A 5 9.72 -13.94 2.65
C PRO A 5 8.53 -13.04 2.33
N ILE A 6 8.78 -11.96 1.61
CA ILE A 6 7.75 -11.03 1.19
C ILE A 6 6.87 -11.73 0.16
N LYS A 7 5.56 -11.74 0.43
CA LYS A 7 4.57 -12.32 -0.47
C LYS A 7 3.55 -11.28 -0.93
N TYR A 8 3.14 -10.38 -0.04
CA TYR A 8 2.06 -9.45 -0.27
C TYR A 8 2.55 -8.01 -0.29
N VAL A 9 2.36 -7.32 -1.42
CA VAL A 9 2.64 -5.88 -1.55
C VAL A 9 1.31 -5.14 -1.61
N CYS A 10 1.05 -4.31 -0.61
CA CYS A 10 -0.22 -3.61 -0.45
C CYS A 10 -0.14 -2.18 -1.00
N PHE A 11 -1.09 -1.79 -1.84
CA PHE A 11 -1.16 -0.46 -2.43
C PHE A 11 -2.24 0.41 -1.77
N PHE A 12 -1.86 1.64 -1.43
CA PHE A 12 -2.75 2.70 -0.95
C PHE A 12 -2.68 3.91 -1.88
N GLY A 13 -3.80 4.62 -2.07
CA GLY A 13 -3.80 5.85 -2.87
C GLY A 13 -5.19 6.35 -3.24
N PHE A 14 -5.22 7.39 -4.07
CA PHE A 14 -6.44 8.11 -4.43
C PHE A 14 -7.47 7.26 -5.19
N ALA A 15 -8.72 7.27 -4.72
CA ALA A 15 -9.82 6.52 -5.32
C ALA A 15 -10.34 7.13 -6.64
N GLU A 16 -10.17 8.43 -6.85
CA GLU A 16 -10.64 9.13 -8.07
C GLU A 16 -9.55 9.32 -9.13
N ALA A 17 -8.38 8.71 -8.96
CA ALA A 17 -7.32 8.72 -9.97
C ALA A 17 -7.83 8.13 -11.30
N LYS A 18 -7.56 8.82 -12.41
CA LYS A 18 -7.97 8.41 -13.76
C LYS A 18 -6.85 7.64 -14.45
N GLU A 19 -7.19 6.82 -15.44
CA GLU A 19 -6.21 6.05 -16.21
C GLU A 19 -5.13 6.90 -16.91
N THR A 20 -5.43 8.18 -17.15
CA THR A 20 -4.49 9.15 -17.74
C THR A 20 -3.59 9.85 -16.72
N ASP A 21 -3.88 9.72 -15.43
CA ASP A 21 -3.13 10.39 -14.37
C ASP A 21 -1.81 9.66 -14.11
N ALA A 22 -0.75 10.42 -13.84
CA ALA A 22 0.58 9.87 -13.64
C ALA A 22 0.63 8.80 -12.53
N ASP A 23 -0.07 9.03 -11.41
CA ASP A 23 -0.12 8.09 -10.30
C ASP A 23 -0.84 6.78 -10.67
N TYR A 24 -1.86 6.84 -11.52
CA TYR A 24 -2.54 5.63 -12.00
C TYR A 24 -1.62 4.78 -12.86
N ILE A 25 -0.95 5.41 -13.83
CA ILE A 25 0.00 4.74 -14.74
C ILE A 25 1.16 4.15 -13.94
N ALA A 26 1.73 4.93 -13.01
CA ALA A 26 2.79 4.49 -12.13
C ALA A 26 2.37 3.29 -11.27
N THR A 27 1.17 3.32 -10.71
CA THR A 27 0.64 2.20 -9.92
C THR A 27 0.49 0.95 -10.77
N PHE A 28 -0.08 1.08 -11.97
CA PHE A 28 -0.26 -0.04 -12.90
C PHE A 28 1.09 -0.68 -13.24
N GLU A 29 2.09 0.11 -13.66
CA GLU A 29 3.41 -0.42 -14.02
C GLU A 29 4.14 -1.01 -12.81
N SER A 30 4.04 -0.37 -11.63
CA SER A 30 4.65 -0.90 -10.40
C SER A 30 4.06 -2.27 -10.03
N ALA A 31 2.73 -2.38 -10.02
CA ALA A 31 2.05 -3.63 -9.70
C ALA A 31 2.32 -4.73 -10.72
N LYS A 32 2.44 -4.38 -12.01
CA LYS A 32 2.85 -5.30 -13.07
C LYS A 32 4.25 -5.85 -12.85
N LEU A 33 5.24 -4.98 -12.65
CA LEU A 33 6.62 -5.37 -12.40
C LEU A 33 6.76 -6.25 -11.14
N LEU A 34 6.02 -5.93 -10.09
CA LEU A 34 5.98 -6.74 -8.86
C LEU A 34 5.34 -8.11 -9.10
N ALA A 35 4.24 -8.17 -9.84
CA ALA A 35 3.59 -9.43 -10.20
C ALA A 35 4.47 -10.33 -11.07
N GLU A 36 5.17 -9.76 -12.06
CA GLU A 36 6.17 -10.47 -12.88
C GLU A 36 7.30 -11.06 -12.03
N ALA A 37 7.64 -10.39 -10.92
CA ALA A 37 8.63 -10.86 -9.95
C ALA A 37 8.07 -11.86 -8.92
N GLY A 38 6.78 -12.21 -8.98
CA GLY A 38 6.16 -13.25 -8.16
C GLY A 38 5.48 -12.74 -6.88
N TYR A 39 5.33 -11.44 -6.69
CA TYR A 39 4.59 -10.87 -5.55
C TYR A 39 3.08 -10.84 -5.83
N THR A 40 2.28 -11.04 -4.78
CA THR A 40 0.82 -10.88 -4.84
C THR A 40 0.44 -9.47 -4.43
N ILE A 41 -0.44 -8.84 -5.21
CA ILE A 41 -0.86 -7.46 -4.95
C ILE A 41 -2.07 -7.44 -4.01
N VAL A 42 -2.06 -6.54 -3.03
CA VAL A 42 -3.18 -6.33 -2.11
C VAL A 42 -3.65 -4.89 -2.25
N ASN A 43 -4.96 -4.66 -2.23
CA ASN A 43 -5.52 -3.31 -2.21
C ASN A 43 -6.90 -3.28 -1.54
N GLY A 44 -7.47 -2.08 -1.41
CA GLY A 44 -8.73 -1.85 -0.75
C GLY A 44 -10.00 -2.15 -1.56
N GLY A 45 -9.89 -2.69 -2.79
CA GLY A 45 -11.03 -3.11 -3.62
C GLY A 45 -11.85 -1.99 -4.28
N GLY A 46 -11.45 -0.73 -4.11
CA GLY A 46 -12.12 0.44 -4.69
C GLY A 46 -11.63 0.80 -6.10
N PRO A 47 -12.08 1.95 -6.65
CA PRO A 47 -11.64 2.47 -7.95
C PRO A 47 -10.25 3.14 -7.88
N GLY A 48 -9.81 3.75 -8.98
CA GLY A 48 -8.60 4.59 -9.02
C GLY A 48 -7.32 3.78 -8.82
N ILE A 49 -6.47 4.20 -7.88
CA ILE A 49 -5.18 3.53 -7.59
C ILE A 49 -5.39 2.05 -7.24
N MET A 50 -6.43 1.71 -6.49
CA MET A 50 -6.73 0.31 -6.13
C MET A 50 -7.03 -0.54 -7.37
N GLU A 51 -7.78 0.01 -8.32
CA GLU A 51 -8.08 -0.65 -9.59
C GLU A 51 -6.85 -0.75 -10.50
N ALA A 52 -6.02 0.31 -10.55
CA ALA A 52 -4.75 0.31 -11.27
C ALA A 52 -3.82 -0.81 -10.79
N ALA A 53 -3.73 -0.99 -9.47
CA ALA A 53 -2.92 -2.03 -8.85
C ALA A 53 -3.41 -3.43 -9.25
N THR A 54 -4.72 -3.68 -9.22
CA THR A 54 -5.31 -4.96 -9.68
C THR A 54 -5.02 -5.20 -11.17
N LYS A 55 -5.27 -4.21 -12.03
CA LYS A 55 -5.02 -4.32 -13.47
C LYS A 55 -3.53 -4.58 -13.76
N GLY A 56 -2.63 -3.90 -13.05
CA GLY A 56 -1.19 -4.10 -13.16
C GLY A 56 -0.79 -5.51 -12.77
N ALA A 57 -1.30 -6.01 -11.63
CA ALA A 57 -1.05 -7.37 -11.17
C ALA A 57 -1.40 -8.42 -12.23
N HIS A 58 -2.57 -8.29 -12.85
CA HIS A 58 -3.03 -9.17 -13.92
C HIS A 58 -2.19 -9.05 -15.19
N ALA A 59 -1.81 -7.83 -15.57
CA ALA A 59 -0.93 -7.61 -16.71
C ALA A 59 0.46 -8.26 -16.54
N GLY A 60 0.94 -8.37 -15.30
CA GLY A 60 2.17 -9.08 -14.95
C GLY A 60 2.00 -10.60 -14.78
N GLY A 61 0.80 -11.14 -15.03
CA GLY A 61 0.49 -12.57 -14.85
C GLY A 61 0.35 -13.01 -13.38
N GLY A 62 0.25 -12.06 -12.46
CA GLY A 62 0.06 -12.31 -11.02
C GLY A 62 -1.41 -12.23 -10.59
N LYS A 63 -1.61 -12.09 -9.27
CA LYS A 63 -2.93 -12.04 -8.63
C LYS A 63 -3.10 -10.79 -7.77
N ALA A 64 -4.35 -10.42 -7.56
CA ALA A 64 -4.75 -9.34 -6.67
C ALA A 64 -5.73 -9.81 -5.59
N ILE A 65 -5.58 -9.29 -4.37
CA ILE A 65 -6.51 -9.48 -3.25
C ILE A 65 -7.15 -8.14 -2.90
N GLY A 66 -8.48 -8.10 -2.85
CA GLY A 66 -9.25 -6.92 -2.44
C GLY A 66 -9.77 -7.06 -1.00
N VAL A 67 -9.41 -6.12 -0.12
CA VAL A 67 -10.00 -6.00 1.22
C VAL A 67 -11.10 -4.93 1.18
N THR A 68 -12.35 -5.39 1.20
CA THR A 68 -13.54 -4.58 0.93
C THR A 68 -14.34 -4.32 2.20
N LEU A 69 -15.07 -3.21 2.21
CA LEU A 69 -15.92 -2.80 3.32
C LEU A 69 -17.39 -3.09 3.01
N TYR A 70 -18.04 -3.84 3.89
CA TYR A 70 -19.49 -4.07 3.88
C TYR A 70 -20.05 -3.60 5.23
N PRO A 71 -20.42 -2.32 5.35
CA PRO A 71 -20.97 -1.77 6.58
C PRO A 71 -22.23 -2.54 6.98
N ASP A 72 -22.34 -2.96 8.24
CA ASP A 72 -23.49 -3.68 8.77
C ASP A 72 -24.64 -2.74 9.15
N GLY A 73 -25.09 -1.91 8.21
CA GLY A 73 -26.33 -1.11 8.33
C GLY A 73 -26.37 -0.06 9.45
N THR A 74 -25.34 0.06 10.31
CA THR A 74 -25.22 1.12 11.32
C THR A 74 -24.30 2.26 10.90
N ASP A 75 -23.47 2.04 9.88
CA ASP A 75 -22.53 3.00 9.32
C ASP A 75 -22.99 3.42 7.91
N ASP A 76 -23.82 4.45 7.84
CA ASP A 76 -24.12 5.15 6.58
C ASP A 76 -22.87 5.94 6.16
N LEU A 77 -21.89 5.27 5.57
CA LEU A 77 -20.68 5.89 5.05
C LEU A 77 -20.95 6.54 3.69
N VAL A 78 -21.67 7.68 3.71
CA VAL A 78 -22.12 8.40 2.52
C VAL A 78 -20.96 8.83 1.61
N ASN A 79 -19.78 9.07 2.17
CA ASN A 79 -18.59 9.53 1.44
C ASN A 79 -17.56 8.43 1.19
N PHE A 80 -17.85 7.16 1.51
CA PHE A 80 -16.93 6.07 1.25
C PHE A 80 -17.02 5.67 -0.22
N GLU A 81 -15.87 5.60 -0.88
CA GLU A 81 -15.72 5.37 -2.32
C GLU A 81 -16.12 3.95 -2.72
N GLY A 82 -16.26 3.06 -1.72
CA GLY A 82 -16.88 1.76 -1.89
C GLY A 82 -15.99 0.75 -2.60
N ARG A 83 -16.62 -0.39 -2.92
CA ARG A 83 -16.08 -1.38 -3.85
C ARG A 83 -16.38 -0.92 -5.29
N SER A 84 -15.37 -0.96 -6.16
CA SER A 84 -15.60 -0.72 -7.60
C SER A 84 -15.94 -2.04 -8.30
N PRO A 85 -17.06 -2.13 -9.04
CA PRO A 85 -17.31 -3.24 -9.96
C PRO A 85 -16.23 -3.40 -11.04
N GLY A 86 -15.44 -2.36 -11.33
CA GLY A 86 -14.31 -2.40 -12.26
C GLY A 86 -13.03 -2.99 -11.67
N ASN A 87 -12.93 -3.10 -10.35
CA ASN A 87 -11.78 -3.70 -9.68
C ASN A 87 -12.00 -5.22 -9.51
N ASN A 88 -11.50 -5.99 -10.48
CA ASN A 88 -11.67 -7.44 -10.57
C ASN A 88 -10.56 -8.20 -9.84
N PHE A 89 -10.49 -8.14 -8.52
CA PHE A 89 -9.52 -8.94 -7.74
C PHE A 89 -9.85 -10.45 -7.73
N ASP A 90 -8.83 -11.28 -7.55
CA ASP A 90 -8.94 -12.75 -7.56
C ASP A 90 -9.49 -13.32 -6.25
N GLU A 91 -9.21 -12.65 -5.13
CA GLU A 91 -9.68 -13.03 -3.79
C GLU A 91 -10.25 -11.80 -3.07
N GLU A 92 -11.37 -11.99 -2.37
CA GLU A 92 -12.06 -10.93 -1.62
C GLU A 92 -12.03 -11.25 -0.12
N VAL A 93 -11.49 -10.31 0.68
CA VAL A 93 -11.63 -10.30 2.13
C VAL A 93 -12.66 -9.23 2.47
N LYS A 94 -13.71 -9.61 3.22
CA LYS A 94 -14.84 -8.73 3.54
C LYS A 94 -14.78 -8.34 5.00
N GLU A 95 -14.75 -7.05 5.26
CA GLU A 95 -14.71 -6.50 6.61
C GLU A 95 -15.95 -5.64 6.88
N GLY A 96 -16.43 -5.64 8.13
CA GLY A 96 -17.68 -5.00 8.52
C GLY A 96 -17.57 -3.52 8.89
N SER A 97 -16.36 -3.02 9.17
CA SER A 97 -16.12 -1.63 9.56
C SER A 97 -14.84 -1.07 8.95
N TYR A 98 -14.75 0.25 8.85
CA TYR A 98 -13.58 0.93 8.30
C TYR A 98 -12.29 0.53 9.05
N LEU A 99 -12.35 0.52 10.38
CA LEU A 99 -11.20 0.16 11.22
C LEU A 99 -10.79 -1.30 11.01
N ALA A 100 -11.74 -2.24 10.96
CA ALA A 100 -11.45 -3.64 10.70
C ALA A 100 -10.81 -3.83 9.32
N ARG A 101 -11.31 -3.12 8.29
CA ARG A 101 -10.72 -3.09 6.95
C ARG A 101 -9.28 -2.58 6.95
N THR A 102 -9.01 -1.43 7.57
CA THR A 102 -7.66 -0.87 7.63
C THR A 102 -6.72 -1.81 8.36
N LEU A 103 -7.13 -2.35 9.52
CA LEU A 103 -6.32 -3.33 10.26
C LEU A 103 -6.03 -4.58 9.42
N LYS A 104 -7.01 -5.07 8.65
CA LYS A 104 -6.84 -6.23 7.78
C LYS A 104 -5.86 -5.96 6.63
N LEU A 105 -5.89 -4.77 6.03
CA LEU A 105 -4.91 -4.36 5.01
C LEU A 105 -3.49 -4.34 5.58
N ILE A 106 -3.30 -3.78 6.78
CA ILE A 106 -2.00 -3.75 7.46
C ILE A 106 -1.55 -5.17 7.85
N ASP A 107 -2.44 -5.99 8.41
CA ASP A 107 -2.14 -7.37 8.80
C ASP A 107 -1.70 -8.25 7.62
N LEU A 108 -2.32 -8.09 6.45
CA LEU A 108 -2.03 -8.84 5.23
C LEU A 108 -0.77 -8.38 4.51
N GLY A 109 -0.47 -7.08 4.50
CA GLY A 109 0.69 -6.53 3.80
C GLY A 109 2.01 -6.95 4.44
N ASP A 110 3.01 -7.27 3.61
CA ASP A 110 4.40 -7.43 4.07
C ASP A 110 5.24 -6.17 3.80
N ILE A 111 4.81 -5.37 2.80
CA ILE A 111 5.30 -4.05 2.39
C ILE A 111 4.10 -3.21 1.93
N PHE A 112 4.17 -1.89 2.16
CA PHE A 112 3.14 -0.93 1.74
C PHE A 112 3.71 0.05 0.70
N VAL A 113 3.09 0.12 -0.48
CA VAL A 113 3.34 1.16 -1.49
C VAL A 113 2.25 2.21 -1.37
N VAL A 114 2.65 3.42 -0.99
CA VAL A 114 1.75 4.54 -0.69
C VAL A 114 1.87 5.57 -1.80
N MET A 115 0.87 5.60 -2.68
CA MET A 115 0.74 6.62 -3.71
C MET A 115 0.17 7.92 -3.12
N ASN A 116 0.16 8.99 -3.91
CA ASN A 116 -0.57 10.19 -3.53
C ASN A 116 -2.08 9.89 -3.37
N GLY A 117 -2.72 10.55 -2.42
CA GLY A 117 -4.09 10.19 -2.02
C GLY A 117 -4.78 11.17 -1.09
N GLY A 118 -6.01 10.81 -0.72
CA GLY A 118 -6.87 11.60 0.15
C GLY A 118 -6.73 11.21 1.62
N THR A 119 -7.75 11.54 2.41
CA THR A 119 -7.79 11.25 3.86
C THR A 119 -7.74 9.75 4.17
N GLY A 120 -8.31 8.91 3.31
CA GLY A 120 -8.20 7.44 3.42
C GLY A 120 -6.75 6.98 3.37
N THR A 121 -6.01 7.38 2.33
CA THR A 121 -4.58 7.08 2.18
C THR A 121 -3.75 7.61 3.36
N VAL A 122 -4.04 8.83 3.83
CA VAL A 122 -3.37 9.39 5.03
C VAL A 122 -3.63 8.53 6.27
N SER A 123 -4.83 7.99 6.43
CA SER A 123 -5.14 7.13 7.58
C SER A 123 -4.44 5.76 7.52
N GLU A 124 -4.33 5.17 6.32
CA GLU A 124 -3.63 3.90 6.09
C GLU A 124 -2.13 4.09 6.28
N PHE A 125 -1.56 5.15 5.69
CA PHE A 125 -0.18 5.58 5.91
C PHE A 125 0.12 5.83 7.39
N GLY A 126 -0.70 6.62 8.08
CA GLY A 126 -0.47 6.97 9.47
C GLY A 126 -0.49 5.75 10.40
N MET A 127 -1.38 4.80 10.16
CA MET A 127 -1.44 3.53 10.91
C MET A 127 -0.21 2.67 10.63
N ALA A 128 0.13 2.44 9.36
CA ALA A 128 1.29 1.67 8.95
C ALA A 128 2.59 2.27 9.48
N TRP A 129 2.75 3.59 9.35
CA TRP A 129 3.93 4.33 9.78
C TRP A 129 4.12 4.29 11.30
N GLY A 130 3.04 4.51 12.05
CA GLY A 130 3.05 4.40 13.50
C GLY A 130 3.41 3.00 13.98
N LEU A 131 2.85 1.96 13.35
CA LEU A 131 3.15 0.56 13.67
C LEU A 131 4.60 0.20 13.34
N ALA A 132 5.08 0.57 12.15
CA ALA A 132 6.45 0.31 11.73
C ALA A 132 7.46 0.94 12.71
N ARG A 133 7.19 2.15 13.20
CA ARG A 133 8.03 2.77 14.22
C ARG A 133 7.97 2.04 15.58
N LEU A 134 6.82 1.49 15.98
CA LEU A 134 6.73 0.67 17.20
C LEU A 134 7.55 -0.61 17.08
N GLU A 135 7.68 -1.14 15.87
CA GLU A 135 8.42 -2.36 15.54
C GLU A 135 9.81 -2.07 14.97
N TYR A 136 10.38 -0.89 15.22
CA TYR A 136 11.65 -0.45 14.64
C TYR A 136 12.76 -1.52 14.74
N GLY A 137 13.52 -1.70 13.66
CA GLY A 137 14.49 -2.80 13.47
C GLY A 137 13.86 -4.15 13.07
N HIS A 138 12.54 -4.26 13.10
CA HIS A 138 11.78 -5.49 12.88
C HIS A 138 10.47 -5.26 12.12
N HIS A 139 10.30 -4.09 11.52
CA HIS A 139 9.04 -3.58 10.97
C HIS A 139 8.82 -4.00 9.51
N GLU A 140 7.62 -3.69 9.04
CA GLU A 140 7.28 -3.69 7.62
C GLU A 140 7.63 -2.32 7.02
N ASP A 141 8.40 -2.33 5.93
CA ASP A 141 8.84 -1.11 5.26
C ASP A 141 7.70 -0.44 4.46
N LEU A 142 7.69 0.88 4.47
CA LEU A 142 6.82 1.70 3.64
C LEU A 142 7.60 2.26 2.44
N ILE A 143 6.99 2.23 1.27
CA ILE A 143 7.49 2.84 0.04
C ILE A 143 6.54 3.98 -0.31
N LEU A 144 7.00 5.21 -0.19
CA LEU A 144 6.24 6.41 -0.51
C LEU A 144 6.54 6.81 -1.95
N TYR A 145 5.55 6.75 -2.83
CA TYR A 145 5.76 6.96 -4.27
C TYR A 145 5.54 8.43 -4.67
N GLY A 146 6.56 9.04 -5.23
CA GLY A 146 6.55 10.34 -5.89
C GLY A 146 7.13 11.48 -5.05
N GLN A 147 7.75 12.43 -5.74
CA GLN A 147 8.42 13.61 -5.18
C GLN A 147 7.61 14.41 -4.16
N GLY A 148 6.27 14.42 -4.25
CA GLY A 148 5.40 15.12 -3.30
C GLY A 148 5.59 14.66 -1.85
N TRP A 149 5.98 13.39 -1.64
CA TRP A 149 6.21 12.85 -0.31
C TRP A 149 7.40 13.49 0.41
N HIS A 150 8.40 13.99 -0.31
CA HIS A 150 9.51 14.71 0.34
C HIS A 150 8.99 15.93 1.10
N GLN A 151 8.10 16.71 0.48
CA GLN A 151 7.53 17.92 1.07
C GLN A 151 6.58 17.58 2.24
N ILE A 152 5.80 16.52 2.11
CA ILE A 152 4.90 16.05 3.17
C ILE A 152 5.71 15.62 4.40
N MET A 153 6.74 14.80 4.20
CA MET A 153 7.57 14.30 5.31
C MET A 153 8.43 15.40 5.94
N GLU A 154 8.92 16.36 5.13
CA GLU A 154 9.59 17.56 5.64
C GLU A 154 8.66 18.41 6.51
N ALA A 155 7.39 18.55 6.12
CA ALA A 155 6.41 19.27 6.92
C ALA A 155 6.16 18.57 8.27
N PHE A 156 6.07 17.23 8.29
CA PHE A 156 5.98 16.46 9.53
C PHE A 156 7.23 16.65 10.41
N ALA A 157 8.42 16.51 9.84
CA ALA A 157 9.68 16.66 10.57
C ALA A 157 9.86 18.08 11.17
N THR A 158 9.41 19.11 10.46
CA THR A 158 9.55 20.50 10.88
C THR A 158 8.52 20.92 11.92
N ASN A 159 7.28 20.43 11.79
CA ASN A 159 6.13 20.98 12.54
C ASN A 159 5.63 20.06 13.66
N MET A 160 6.12 18.83 13.78
CA MET A 160 5.66 17.87 14.78
C MET A 160 6.82 17.27 15.58
N SER A 161 6.53 16.91 16.84
CA SER A 161 7.49 16.22 17.71
C SER A 161 7.51 14.72 17.42
N ILE A 162 8.17 14.35 16.33
CA ILE A 162 8.31 12.96 15.86
C ILE A 162 9.71 12.47 16.20
N ARG A 163 9.81 11.21 16.64
CA ARG A 163 11.09 10.60 17.01
C ARG A 163 11.88 10.20 15.77
N GLU A 164 13.20 10.27 15.85
CA GLU A 164 14.10 10.06 14.71
C GLU A 164 13.88 8.71 14.03
N GLU A 165 13.67 7.64 14.79
CA GLU A 165 13.46 6.29 14.24
C GLU A 165 12.22 6.18 13.34
N ALA A 166 11.26 7.10 13.44
CA ALA A 166 10.10 7.11 12.56
C ALA A 166 10.49 7.50 11.12
N PHE A 167 11.57 8.23 10.90
CA PHE A 167 11.97 8.66 9.56
C PHE A 167 12.76 7.59 8.79
N ASP A 168 13.18 6.54 9.50
CA ASP A 168 13.98 5.45 8.94
C ASP A 168 13.13 4.28 8.42
N VAL A 169 11.82 4.24 8.72
CA VAL A 169 10.93 3.10 8.38
C VAL A 169 10.26 3.22 7.01
N TYR A 170 10.59 4.27 6.25
CA TYR A 170 10.05 4.47 4.91
C TYR A 170 11.13 4.89 3.92
N HIS A 171 10.85 4.67 2.64
CA HIS A 171 11.68 5.12 1.54
C HIS A 171 10.83 5.84 0.50
N ILE A 172 11.30 7.01 0.06
CA ILE A 172 10.66 7.74 -1.04
C ILE A 172 11.31 7.30 -2.35
N VAL A 173 10.49 6.98 -3.35
CA VAL A 173 10.90 6.53 -4.69
C VAL A 173 10.07 7.23 -5.76
N ASP A 174 10.53 7.25 -7.01
CA ASP A 174 9.90 8.06 -8.06
C ASP A 174 9.50 7.28 -9.32
N THR A 175 9.97 6.04 -9.46
CA THR A 175 9.70 5.22 -10.63
C THR A 175 9.18 3.84 -10.25
N PRO A 176 8.40 3.18 -11.14
CA PRO A 176 7.98 1.80 -10.93
C PRO A 176 9.14 0.82 -10.73
N GLU A 177 10.27 1.06 -11.40
CA GLU A 177 11.49 0.27 -11.26
C GLU A 177 12.07 0.40 -9.85
N ASP A 178 12.13 1.61 -9.29
CA ASP A 178 12.61 1.84 -7.93
C ASP A 178 11.75 1.11 -6.89
N VAL A 179 10.43 1.04 -7.11
CA VAL A 179 9.52 0.26 -6.26
C VAL A 179 9.93 -1.22 -6.26
N LEU A 180 10.12 -1.81 -7.46
CA LEU A 180 10.53 -3.21 -7.58
C LEU A 180 11.88 -3.47 -6.93
N GLU A 181 12.86 -2.60 -7.20
CA GLU A 181 14.21 -2.72 -6.63
C GLU A 181 14.18 -2.66 -5.11
N ARG A 182 13.39 -1.74 -4.54
CA ARG A 182 13.22 -1.62 -3.09
C ARG A 182 12.59 -2.88 -2.49
N VAL A 183 11.50 -3.38 -3.08
CA VAL A 183 10.84 -4.61 -2.60
C VAL A 183 11.81 -5.80 -2.65
N LYS A 184 12.54 -5.98 -3.77
CA LYS A 184 13.55 -7.05 -3.90
C LYS A 184 14.68 -6.93 -2.90
N HIS A 185 15.15 -5.71 -2.62
CA HIS A 185 16.18 -5.47 -1.64
C HIS A 185 15.75 -5.93 -0.25
N ILE A 186 14.55 -5.52 0.20
CA ILE A 186 14.00 -5.89 1.51
C ILE A 186 13.72 -7.40 1.57
N ASP A 187 13.15 -8.01 0.53
CA ASP A 187 12.93 -9.47 0.49
C ASP A 187 14.26 -10.24 0.59
N GLY A 188 15.31 -9.75 -0.08
CA GLY A 188 16.66 -10.29 0.05
C GLY A 188 17.20 -10.23 1.48
N LEU A 189 17.03 -9.10 2.17
CA LEU A 189 17.43 -8.96 3.58
C LEU A 189 16.69 -9.96 4.49
N ARG A 190 15.35 -10.03 4.38
CA ARG A 190 14.53 -10.96 5.19
C ARG A 190 14.88 -12.43 4.94
N ARG A 191 15.25 -12.80 3.71
CA ARG A 191 15.69 -14.16 3.38
C ARG A 191 17.08 -14.49 3.94
N ASN A 192 17.98 -13.52 4.00
CA ASN A 192 19.35 -13.71 4.50
C ASN A 192 19.40 -13.79 6.02
N GLU A 193 18.54 -13.08 6.75
CA GLU A 193 18.41 -13.19 8.21
C GLU A 193 17.90 -14.57 8.69
N ARG A 194 17.45 -15.43 7.76
CA ARG A 194 17.06 -16.83 8.05
C ARG A 194 18.21 -17.84 7.96
N GLN A 195 19.33 -17.48 7.32
CA GLN A 195 20.49 -18.38 7.16
C GLN A 195 21.45 -18.24 8.35
#